data_AF-A0A915HUA3-F1
#
_entry.id   AF-A0A915HUA3-F1
#
_cell.length_a   1.000
_cell.length_b   1.000
_cell.length_c   1.000
_cell.angle_alpha   90.00
_cell.angle_beta   90.00
_cell.angle_gamma   90.00
#
_symmetry.space_group_name_H-M   'P 1'
#
loop_
_entity.id
_entity.type
_entity.pdbx_description
1 polymer ?
#
loop_
_entity_poly.entity_id
_entity_poly.type
_entity_poly.pdbx_seq_one_letter_code
_entity_poly.pdbx_strand_id
1 'polypeptide(L)'
;MKRAAGPWELSVFGQGTRMRSTGFFGNGCWRWGGDSRLFPINLGGRVPGTDGRRLGPFFRFQIGIKNFETPNDQRNTMDLFRSIANNWTQFNVTTYHEYWAYADQYEMIKPTMLRDNITAIITMLIIAFILIPNLLCGFFITVAMITINVGVYGFMSLWSINLDGVSMITLIMAIGFAVDLSAHISYAYVCSIGTPTQRTIAALEQLGWPVFQGALSTILGVMVLATVDSYMIQTFFKTVFLVILFGLLHSVVFLPVSLALLLPERKIEWCCKNDTTKCQEQSSIQSTTGNRE
;
A
#
# COMPACT_ATOMS: atom_id res chain seq x y z
N MET A 1 -0.33 -43.69 26.05
CA MET A 1 -0.12 -42.24 25.82
C MET A 1 0.90 -42.07 24.70
N LYS A 2 0.44 -41.76 23.48
CA LYS A 2 1.29 -41.46 22.32
C LYS A 2 1.65 -39.96 22.38
N ARG A 3 2.94 -39.61 22.44
CA ARG A 3 3.41 -38.23 22.21
C ARG A 3 3.49 -38.00 20.70
N ALA A 4 2.81 -36.95 20.23
CA ALA A 4 2.87 -36.49 18.84
C ALA A 4 4.29 -36.04 18.50
N ALA A 5 4.82 -36.52 17.38
CA ALA A 5 6.05 -36.03 16.77
C ALA A 5 5.80 -34.65 16.15
N GLY A 6 6.66 -33.67 16.47
CA GLY A 6 6.61 -32.33 15.87
C GLY A 6 7.17 -32.31 14.43
N PRO A 7 6.95 -31.21 13.68
CA PRO A 7 7.28 -31.12 12.24
C PRO A 7 8.78 -30.92 11.92
N TRP A 8 9.65 -30.92 12.92
CA TRP A 8 11.09 -30.72 12.77
C TRP A 8 11.85 -31.93 13.31
N GLU A 9 12.78 -32.46 12.52
CA GLU A 9 13.80 -33.39 12.99
C GLU A 9 15.09 -32.63 13.24
N LEU A 10 15.66 -32.81 14.43
CA LEU A 10 16.96 -32.26 14.78
C LEU A 10 18.05 -33.09 14.07
N SER A 11 18.25 -32.82 12.78
CA SER A 11 19.30 -33.46 12.00
C SER A 11 20.55 -32.58 12.04
N VAL A 12 21.54 -32.96 12.85
CA VAL A 12 22.86 -32.32 12.86
C VAL A 12 23.62 -32.76 11.60
N PHE A 13 23.42 -32.04 10.50
CA PHE A 13 24.18 -32.25 9.26
C PHE A 13 25.53 -31.53 9.34
N GLY A 14 26.61 -32.31 9.39
CA GLY A 14 27.97 -31.82 9.12
C GLY A 14 28.26 -31.89 7.62
N GLN A 15 28.03 -30.82 6.87
CA GLN A 15 28.54 -30.69 5.50
C GLN A 15 29.76 -29.79 5.46
N GLY A 16 30.91 -30.40 5.17
CA GLY A 16 32.15 -29.69 4.92
C GLY A 16 32.17 -29.11 3.51
N THR A 17 31.79 -27.85 3.38
CA THR A 17 32.13 -27.04 2.19
C THR A 17 33.26 -26.09 2.55
N ARG A 18 34.43 -26.33 1.96
CA ARG A 18 35.63 -25.49 2.03
C ARG A 18 35.34 -24.14 1.37
N MET A 19 34.79 -23.19 2.12
CA MET A 19 34.81 -21.77 1.73
C MET A 19 36.24 -21.24 1.93
N ARG A 20 36.89 -20.87 0.83
CA ARG A 20 38.19 -20.19 0.84
C ARG A 20 37.95 -18.75 1.32
N SER A 21 38.10 -18.53 2.62
CA SER A 21 38.11 -17.19 3.21
C SER A 21 39.40 -16.47 2.81
N THR A 22 39.30 -15.57 1.83
CA THR A 22 40.25 -14.46 1.68
C THR A 22 39.91 -13.42 2.75
N GLY A 23 40.61 -13.46 3.88
CA GLY A 23 40.44 -12.50 4.96
C GLY A 23 41.59 -12.59 5.95
N PHE A 24 42.45 -11.57 5.91
CA PHE A 24 43.51 -11.31 6.89
C PHE A 24 43.00 -11.42 8.33
N PHE A 25 43.70 -12.17 9.20
CA PHE A 25 44.05 -11.88 10.62
C PHE A 25 44.20 -13.16 11.49
N GLY A 26 45.33 -13.23 12.21
CA GLY A 26 45.41 -13.72 13.61
C GLY A 26 45.48 -15.23 13.87
N ASN A 27 46.70 -15.77 14.02
CA ASN A 27 46.97 -17.13 14.49
C ASN A 27 46.43 -17.38 15.90
N GLY A 28 45.49 -18.33 16.04
CA GLY A 28 45.00 -18.80 17.34
C GLY A 28 43.95 -19.91 17.23
N CYS A 29 44.31 -21.06 16.65
CA CYS A 29 43.43 -22.23 16.60
C CYS A 29 43.69 -23.08 17.86
N TRP A 30 42.81 -23.01 18.87
CA TRP A 30 42.90 -23.88 20.04
C TRP A 30 42.12 -25.17 19.80
N ARG A 31 42.81 -26.30 19.96
CA ARG A 31 42.34 -27.67 19.70
C ARG A 31 41.84 -28.27 21.03
N TRP A 32 40.54 -28.46 21.19
CA TRP A 32 39.98 -29.30 22.25
C TRP A 32 39.61 -30.65 21.65
N GLY A 33 40.27 -31.72 22.11
CA GLY A 33 39.90 -33.12 21.85
C GLY A 33 39.83 -33.53 20.38
N GLY A 34 40.98 -33.97 19.83
CA GLY A 34 41.11 -35.11 18.87
C GLY A 34 40.27 -35.24 17.60
N ASP A 35 39.22 -34.46 17.34
CA ASP A 35 38.29 -34.70 16.25
C ASP A 35 38.10 -33.45 15.38
N SER A 36 38.45 -33.59 14.11
CA SER A 36 38.55 -32.49 13.12
C SER A 36 37.21 -32.02 12.58
N ARG A 37 36.10 -32.41 13.23
CA ARG A 37 34.73 -32.25 12.72
C ARG A 37 33.91 -31.18 13.46
N LEU A 38 34.53 -30.42 14.36
CA LEU A 38 33.81 -29.41 15.13
C LEU A 38 33.77 -28.07 14.40
N PHE A 39 32.57 -27.49 14.38
CA PHE A 39 32.23 -26.17 13.86
C PHE A 39 33.34 -25.15 14.16
N PRO A 40 33.72 -24.28 13.21
CA PRO A 40 34.67 -23.20 13.51
C PRO A 40 34.03 -22.27 14.56
N ILE A 41 34.46 -22.42 15.81
CA ILE A 41 34.07 -21.53 16.90
C ILE A 41 34.88 -20.25 16.73
N ASN A 42 34.24 -19.21 16.21
CA ASN A 42 34.87 -17.91 16.02
C ASN A 42 34.87 -17.17 17.38
N LEU A 43 35.84 -17.51 18.23
CA LEU A 43 36.02 -16.89 19.55
C LEU A 43 36.78 -15.56 19.39
N GLY A 44 36.08 -14.53 18.94
CA GLY A 44 36.57 -13.15 18.96
C GLY A 44 37.17 -12.68 17.65
N GLY A 45 36.41 -11.83 16.96
CA GLY A 45 36.86 -10.99 15.85
C GLY A 45 36.77 -9.51 16.24
N ARG A 46 37.62 -8.68 15.62
CA ARG A 46 37.53 -7.22 15.72
C ARG A 46 36.48 -6.76 14.70
N VAL A 47 35.45 -6.02 15.13
CA VAL A 47 34.41 -5.52 14.21
C VAL A 47 35.00 -4.39 13.36
N PRO A 48 34.96 -4.46 12.02
CA PRO A 48 35.38 -3.34 11.18
C PRO A 48 34.50 -2.12 11.47
N GLY A 49 35.11 -0.97 11.78
CA GLY A 49 34.39 0.29 11.98
C GLY A 49 33.90 0.62 13.40
N THR A 50 34.36 -0.11 14.42
CA THR A 50 34.14 0.29 15.83
C THR A 50 35.48 0.51 16.54
N ASP A 51 35.55 1.49 17.45
CA ASP A 51 36.73 1.90 18.23
C ASP A 51 37.31 0.76 19.09
N GLY A 52 37.98 -0.21 18.46
CA GLY A 52 38.79 -1.23 19.13
C GLY A 52 38.04 -2.15 20.12
N ARG A 53 36.70 -2.12 20.18
CA ARG A 53 35.94 -2.98 21.09
C ARG A 53 36.12 -4.44 20.69
N ARG A 54 36.71 -5.22 21.59
CA ARG A 54 36.86 -6.68 21.43
C ARG A 54 35.51 -7.32 21.71
N LEU A 55 34.97 -8.06 20.73
CA LEU A 55 33.80 -8.90 20.97
C LEU A 55 34.16 -10.00 21.97
N GLY A 56 33.28 -10.24 22.95
CA GLY A 56 33.35 -11.45 23.76
C GLY A 56 33.19 -12.71 22.90
N PRO A 57 33.46 -13.90 23.46
CA PRO A 57 33.28 -15.16 22.73
C PRO A 57 31.82 -15.32 22.29
N PHE A 58 31.59 -15.54 21.00
CA PHE A 58 30.26 -15.80 20.43
C PHE A 58 30.21 -17.20 19.82
N PHE A 59 29.04 -17.84 19.93
CA PHE A 59 28.80 -19.17 19.39
C PHE A 59 27.70 -19.10 18.34
N ARG A 60 27.89 -19.80 17.22
CA ARG A 60 26.87 -19.94 16.17
C ARG A 60 26.49 -21.40 16.04
N PHE A 61 25.20 -21.69 16.19
CA PHE A 61 24.63 -22.99 15.89
C PHE A 61 23.91 -22.93 14.54
N GLN A 62 24.12 -23.93 13.70
CA GLN A 62 23.43 -24.08 12.42
C GLN A 62 22.37 -25.18 12.54
N ILE A 63 21.15 -24.87 12.12
CA ILE A 63 20.00 -25.75 12.21
C ILE A 63 19.36 -25.80 10.82
N GLY A 64 19.01 -27.01 10.36
CA GLY A 64 18.28 -27.19 9.10
C GLY A 64 16.77 -26.96 9.29
N ILE A 65 16.13 -26.28 8.34
CA ILE A 65 14.69 -26.02 8.32
C ILE A 65 14.07 -26.93 7.26
N LYS A 66 12.89 -27.50 7.55
CA LYS A 66 12.12 -28.35 6.62
C LYS A 66 10.89 -27.59 6.15
N ASN A 67 10.47 -27.79 4.90
CA ASN A 67 9.28 -27.17 4.29
C ASN A 67 9.31 -25.63 4.34
N PHE A 68 10.32 -25.03 3.72
CA PHE A 68 10.54 -23.57 3.68
C PHE A 68 10.30 -23.03 2.27
N GLU A 69 9.08 -23.19 1.75
CA GLU A 69 8.76 -22.88 0.35
C GLU A 69 7.89 -21.62 0.22
N THR A 70 6.88 -21.44 1.07
CA THR A 70 5.94 -20.31 0.92
C THR A 70 6.34 -19.10 1.78
N PRO A 71 6.02 -17.85 1.39
CA PRO A 71 6.27 -16.66 2.21
C PRO A 71 5.64 -16.73 3.61
N ASN A 72 4.49 -17.41 3.73
CA ASN A 72 3.86 -17.65 5.02
C ASN A 72 4.69 -18.60 5.90
N ASP A 73 5.28 -19.64 5.32
CA ASP A 73 6.19 -20.54 6.06
C ASP A 73 7.44 -19.79 6.51
N GLN A 74 7.97 -18.88 5.68
CA GLN A 74 9.11 -18.04 6.02
C GLN A 74 8.81 -17.16 7.23
N ARG A 75 7.67 -16.46 7.22
CA ARG A 75 7.18 -15.64 8.34
C ARG A 75 6.97 -16.49 9.60
N ASN A 76 6.22 -17.57 9.50
CA ASN A 76 5.91 -18.43 10.66
C ASN A 76 7.16 -19.05 11.28
N THR A 77 8.13 -19.43 10.45
CA THR A 77 9.42 -19.96 10.92
C THR A 77 10.23 -18.87 11.62
N MET A 78 10.30 -17.67 11.06
CA MET A 78 10.94 -16.53 11.71
C MET A 78 10.35 -16.26 13.11
N ASP A 79 9.02 -16.21 13.20
CA ASP A 79 8.29 -15.97 14.45
C ASP A 79 8.56 -17.08 15.48
N LEU A 80 8.60 -18.34 15.04
CA LEU A 80 8.96 -19.48 15.88
C LEU A 80 10.39 -19.36 16.42
N PHE A 81 11.36 -19.09 15.55
CA PHE A 81 12.77 -18.96 15.96
C PHE A 81 12.96 -17.80 16.94
N ARG A 82 12.28 -16.66 16.71
CA ARG A 82 12.31 -15.50 17.60
C ARG A 82 11.62 -15.78 18.93
N SER A 83 10.46 -16.43 18.94
CA SER A 83 9.78 -16.80 20.19
C SER A 83 10.61 -17.76 21.04
N ILE A 84 11.31 -18.71 20.43
CA ILE A 84 12.26 -19.60 21.12
C ILE A 84 13.44 -18.80 21.68
N ALA A 85 14.04 -17.90 20.89
CA ALA A 85 15.14 -17.05 21.35
C ALA A 85 14.72 -16.13 22.52
N ASN A 86 13.50 -15.59 22.46
CA ASN A 86 12.92 -14.72 23.50
C ASN A 86 12.67 -15.47 24.82
N ASN A 87 12.54 -16.79 24.83
CA ASN A 87 12.45 -17.57 26.07
C ASN A 87 13.79 -17.65 26.82
N TRP A 88 14.91 -17.34 26.15
CA TRP A 88 16.26 -17.48 26.69
C TRP A 88 17.01 -16.15 26.69
N THR A 89 16.38 -15.08 27.20
CA THR A 89 16.94 -13.72 27.21
C THR A 89 18.27 -13.60 27.95
N GLN A 90 18.55 -14.48 28.92
CA GLN A 90 19.83 -14.48 29.64
C GLN A 90 21.06 -14.70 28.75
N PHE A 91 20.88 -15.30 27.57
CA PHE A 91 21.98 -15.62 26.65
C PHE A 91 22.04 -14.68 25.43
N ASN A 92 21.18 -13.65 25.36
CA ASN A 92 21.09 -12.70 24.25
C ASN A 92 21.16 -13.40 22.87
N VAL A 93 20.34 -14.43 22.69
CA VAL A 93 20.33 -15.24 21.47
C VAL A 93 19.69 -14.45 20.35
N THR A 94 20.41 -14.32 19.23
CA THR A 94 19.87 -13.74 18.00
C THR A 94 19.76 -14.82 16.92
N THR A 95 18.70 -14.74 16.11
CA THR A 95 18.46 -15.66 15.01
C THR A 95 18.79 -14.97 13.69
N TYR A 96 19.49 -15.68 12.81
CA TYR A 96 19.92 -15.13 11.53
C TYR A 96 19.68 -16.14 10.41
N HIS A 97 18.96 -15.68 9.39
CA HIS A 97 18.78 -16.35 8.12
C HIS A 97 18.68 -15.26 7.05
N GLU A 98 19.16 -15.52 5.84
CA GLU A 98 19.13 -14.54 4.75
C GLU A 98 17.71 -14.05 4.44
N TYR A 99 16.72 -14.94 4.59
CA TYR A 99 15.31 -14.62 4.35
C TYR A 99 14.61 -13.85 5.48
N TRP A 100 15.24 -13.63 6.64
CA TRP A 100 14.59 -12.90 7.75
C TRP A 100 14.25 -11.46 7.39
N ALA A 101 15.06 -10.79 6.59
CA ALA A 101 14.75 -9.44 6.13
C ALA A 101 13.45 -9.41 5.28
N TYR A 102 13.22 -10.42 4.45
CA TYR A 102 11.99 -10.53 3.65
C TYR A 102 10.79 -10.93 4.52
N ALA A 103 10.97 -11.89 5.42
CA ALA A 103 9.94 -12.31 6.37
C ALA A 103 9.45 -11.15 7.26
N ASP A 104 10.37 -10.32 7.76
CA ASP A 104 10.07 -9.08 8.49
C ASP A 104 9.23 -8.12 7.67
N GLN A 105 9.57 -7.96 6.39
CA GLN A 105 8.80 -7.12 5.49
C GLN A 105 7.36 -7.65 5.33
N TYR A 106 7.18 -8.95 5.07
CA TYR A 106 5.85 -9.57 4.95
C TYR A 106 5.04 -9.48 6.25
N GLU A 107 5.70 -9.53 7.40
CA GLU A 107 5.05 -9.34 8.69
C GLU A 107 4.41 -7.94 8.80
N MET A 108 5.15 -6.93 8.36
CA MET A 108 4.79 -5.52 8.49
C MET A 108 3.79 -5.02 7.43
N ILE A 109 3.56 -5.73 6.32
CA ILE A 109 2.68 -5.26 5.23
C ILE A 109 1.25 -5.00 5.74
N LYS A 110 0.61 -5.99 6.38
CA LYS A 110 -0.80 -5.88 6.83
C LYS A 110 -1.03 -4.73 7.82
N PRO A 111 -0.28 -4.63 8.94
CA PRO A 111 -0.52 -3.56 9.91
C PRO A 111 -0.16 -2.18 9.35
N THR A 112 0.89 -2.08 8.54
CA THR A 112 1.29 -0.80 7.90
C THR A 112 0.23 -0.35 6.90
N MET A 113 -0.24 -1.23 6.03
CA MET A 113 -1.31 -0.94 5.07
C MET A 113 -2.59 -0.43 5.74
N LEU A 114 -3.03 -1.06 6.84
CA LEU A 114 -4.22 -0.61 7.57
C LEU A 114 -4.02 0.77 8.20
N ARG A 115 -2.84 1.01 8.81
CA ARG A 115 -2.50 2.31 9.41
C ARG A 115 -2.45 3.40 8.36
N ASP A 116 -1.82 3.13 7.23
CA ASP A 116 -1.68 4.08 6.12
C ASP A 116 -3.05 4.40 5.51
N ASN A 117 -3.89 3.38 5.29
CA ASN A 117 -5.24 3.57 4.76
C ASN A 117 -6.12 4.40 5.71
N ILE A 118 -6.11 4.11 7.02
CA ILE A 118 -6.88 4.88 8.01
C ILE A 118 -6.38 6.32 8.07
N THR A 119 -5.06 6.51 8.12
CA THR A 119 -4.45 7.84 8.18
C THR A 119 -4.79 8.64 6.92
N ALA A 120 -4.73 8.02 5.75
CA ALA A 120 -5.09 8.65 4.48
C ALA A 120 -6.58 9.03 4.41
N ILE A 121 -7.49 8.18 4.89
CA ILE A 121 -8.92 8.52 4.93
C ILE A 121 -9.17 9.73 5.85
N ILE A 122 -8.52 9.77 7.02
CA ILE A 122 -8.66 10.87 7.97
C ILE A 122 -8.11 12.18 7.38
N THR A 123 -6.92 12.15 6.79
CA THR A 123 -6.31 13.36 6.20
C THR A 123 -7.14 13.87 5.04
N MET A 124 -7.67 12.99 4.19
CA MET A 124 -8.51 13.38 3.06
C MET A 124 -9.87 13.94 3.52
N LEU A 125 -10.46 13.42 4.60
CA LEU A 125 -11.66 14.01 5.20
C LEU A 125 -11.40 15.45 5.67
N ILE A 126 -10.25 15.71 6.31
CA ILE A 126 -9.86 17.05 6.75
C ILE A 126 -9.69 17.98 5.55
N ILE A 127 -8.99 17.52 4.50
CA ILE A 127 -8.78 18.31 3.27
C ILE A 127 -10.11 18.61 2.58
N ALA A 128 -11.02 17.64 2.50
CA ALA A 128 -12.35 17.84 1.91
C ALA A 128 -13.17 18.91 2.65
N PHE A 129 -13.09 18.96 3.99
CA PHE A 129 -13.75 20.02 4.77
C PHE A 129 -13.11 21.40 4.60
N ILE A 130 -11.79 21.46 4.41
CA ILE A 130 -11.09 22.72 4.13
C ILE A 130 -11.48 23.25 2.74
N LEU A 131 -11.56 22.37 1.74
CA LEU A 131 -11.79 22.77 0.35
C LEU A 131 -13.25 23.19 0.10
N ILE A 132 -14.21 22.52 0.73
CA ILE A 132 -15.64 22.76 0.48
C ILE A 132 -16.33 23.09 1.81
N PRO A 133 -16.87 24.31 1.99
CA PRO A 133 -17.61 24.71 3.20
C PRO A 133 -19.03 24.10 3.22
N ASN A 134 -19.14 22.79 2.97
CA ASN A 134 -20.36 22.00 3.11
C ASN A 134 -20.01 20.60 3.60
N LEU A 135 -20.44 20.28 4.82
CA LEU A 135 -20.18 19.02 5.48
C LEU A 135 -20.73 17.81 4.72
N LEU A 136 -21.88 17.97 4.05
CA LEU A 136 -22.54 16.89 3.30
C LEU A 136 -21.73 16.48 2.06
N CYS A 137 -21.11 17.46 1.38
CA CYS A 137 -20.30 17.18 0.20
C CYS A 137 -19.03 16.41 0.58
N GLY A 138 -18.32 16.84 1.63
CA GLY A 138 -17.16 16.13 2.17
C GLY A 138 -17.49 14.71 2.63
N PHE A 139 -18.69 14.50 3.19
CA PHE A 139 -19.17 13.16 3.56
C PHE A 139 -19.34 12.25 2.33
N PHE A 140 -20.02 12.71 1.27
CA PHE A 140 -20.21 11.90 0.05
C PHE A 140 -18.90 11.58 -0.66
N ILE A 141 -17.94 12.52 -0.70
CA ILE A 141 -16.59 12.27 -1.21
C ILE A 141 -15.90 11.15 -0.42
N THR A 142 -16.04 11.18 0.90
CA THR A 142 -15.45 10.16 1.78
C THR A 142 -16.09 8.79 1.58
N VAL A 143 -17.43 8.74 1.42
CA VAL A 143 -18.15 7.49 1.10
C VAL A 143 -17.72 6.94 -0.27
N ALA A 144 -17.59 7.80 -1.28
CA ALA A 144 -17.08 7.41 -2.60
C ALA A 144 -15.66 6.84 -2.50
N MET A 145 -14.78 7.46 -1.71
CA MET A 145 -13.42 6.98 -1.47
C MET A 145 -13.40 5.60 -0.79
N ILE A 146 -14.20 5.41 0.28
CA ILE A 146 -14.26 4.11 0.98
C ILE A 146 -14.78 3.02 0.05
N THR A 147 -15.83 3.30 -0.72
CA THR A 147 -16.43 2.33 -1.65
C THR A 147 -15.47 1.93 -2.78
N ILE A 148 -14.69 2.86 -3.33
CA ILE A 148 -13.62 2.54 -4.30
C ILE A 148 -12.57 1.61 -3.66
N ASN A 149 -12.07 1.95 -2.46
CA ASN A 149 -11.06 1.14 -1.78
C ASN A 149 -11.55 -0.28 -1.49
N VAL A 150 -12.76 -0.40 -0.91
CA VAL A 150 -13.38 -1.70 -0.64
C VAL A 150 -13.62 -2.48 -1.93
N GLY A 151 -14.01 -1.81 -3.02
CA GLY A 151 -14.16 -2.42 -4.34
C GLY A 151 -12.84 -3.01 -4.86
N VAL A 152 -11.74 -2.24 -4.78
CA VAL A 152 -10.41 -2.72 -5.20
C VAL A 152 -9.97 -3.91 -4.34
N TYR A 153 -10.11 -3.85 -3.00
CA TYR A 153 -9.81 -4.99 -2.12
C TYR A 153 -10.65 -6.23 -2.46
N GLY A 154 -11.95 -6.05 -2.71
CA GLY A 154 -12.86 -7.13 -3.06
C GLY A 154 -12.45 -7.81 -4.37
N PHE A 155 -12.17 -7.04 -5.41
CA PHE A 155 -11.74 -7.59 -6.70
C PHE A 155 -10.33 -8.20 -6.64
N MET A 156 -9.42 -7.65 -5.85
CA MET A 156 -8.13 -8.29 -5.59
C MET A 156 -8.28 -9.69 -4.98
N SER A 157 -9.22 -9.85 -4.04
CA SER A 157 -9.52 -11.15 -3.46
C SER A 157 -10.14 -12.12 -4.49
N LEU A 158 -11.00 -11.63 -5.39
CA LEU A 158 -11.60 -12.47 -6.44
C LEU A 158 -10.57 -12.93 -7.47
N TRP A 159 -9.59 -12.09 -7.79
CA TRP A 159 -8.51 -12.41 -8.71
C TRP A 159 -7.34 -13.15 -8.06
N SER A 160 -7.49 -13.56 -6.78
CA SER A 160 -6.46 -14.28 -6.02
C SER A 160 -5.10 -13.58 -6.04
N ILE A 161 -5.11 -12.25 -5.97
CA ILE A 161 -3.90 -11.43 -5.90
C ILE A 161 -3.43 -11.38 -4.44
N ASN A 162 -2.16 -11.73 -4.19
CA ASN A 162 -1.62 -11.65 -2.83
C ASN A 162 -1.40 -10.20 -2.40
N LEU A 163 -1.57 -9.96 -1.10
CA LEU A 163 -1.33 -8.65 -0.50
C LEU A 163 0.17 -8.47 -0.26
N ASP A 164 0.84 -7.93 -1.27
CA ASP A 164 2.27 -7.62 -1.29
C ASP A 164 2.55 -6.11 -1.22
N GLY A 165 3.82 -5.71 -1.07
CA GLY A 165 4.23 -4.30 -1.04
C GLY A 165 3.82 -3.51 -2.28
N VAL A 166 3.81 -4.15 -3.46
CA VAL A 166 3.35 -3.51 -4.70
C VAL A 166 1.84 -3.26 -4.68
N SER A 167 1.05 -4.22 -4.20
CA SER A 167 -0.38 -3.97 -4.03
C SER A 167 -0.67 -2.86 -3.01
N MET A 168 0.10 -2.78 -1.93
CA MET A 168 -0.02 -1.71 -0.93
C MET A 168 0.16 -0.33 -1.58
N ILE A 169 1.19 -0.15 -2.42
CA ILE A 169 1.41 1.09 -3.17
C ILE A 169 0.20 1.38 -4.07
N THR A 170 -0.31 0.38 -4.79
CA THR A 170 -1.45 0.57 -5.69
C THR A 170 -2.75 0.93 -4.97
N LEU A 171 -2.93 0.45 -3.75
CA LEU A 171 -4.07 0.80 -2.90
C LEU A 171 -3.97 2.24 -2.39
N ILE A 172 -2.78 2.67 -1.97
CA ILE A 172 -2.55 4.07 -1.57
C ILE A 172 -2.75 5.00 -2.77
N MET A 173 -2.26 4.62 -3.96
CA MET A 173 -2.55 5.37 -5.19
C MET A 173 -4.06 5.45 -5.49
N ALA A 174 -4.83 4.40 -5.18
CA ALA A 174 -6.29 4.41 -5.34
C ALA A 174 -6.97 5.49 -4.52
N ILE A 175 -6.53 5.70 -3.28
CA ILE A 175 -7.03 6.78 -2.41
C ILE A 175 -6.72 8.15 -3.05
N GLY A 176 -5.49 8.35 -3.53
CA GLY A 176 -5.09 9.59 -4.19
C GLY A 176 -5.91 9.89 -5.45
N PHE A 177 -6.08 8.90 -6.32
CA PHE A 177 -6.86 9.03 -7.55
C PHE A 177 -8.35 9.27 -7.28
N ALA A 178 -8.92 8.57 -6.29
CA ALA A 178 -10.31 8.75 -5.89
C ALA A 178 -10.59 10.19 -5.43
N VAL A 179 -9.69 10.76 -4.61
CA VAL A 179 -9.86 12.13 -4.09
C VAL A 179 -9.66 13.17 -5.17
N ASP A 180 -8.66 13.00 -6.04
CA ASP A 180 -8.37 13.95 -7.12
C ASP A 180 -9.60 14.15 -8.03
N LEU A 181 -10.13 13.05 -8.57
CA LEU A 181 -11.29 13.09 -9.44
C LEU A 181 -12.54 13.62 -8.72
N SER A 182 -12.75 13.21 -7.47
CA SER A 182 -13.91 13.60 -6.69
C SER A 182 -13.87 15.07 -6.26
N ALA A 183 -12.69 15.60 -5.93
CA ALA A 183 -12.49 17.00 -5.54
C ALA A 183 -12.70 17.93 -6.72
N HIS A 184 -12.16 17.61 -7.90
CA HIS A 184 -12.36 18.40 -9.11
C HIS A 184 -13.84 18.52 -9.48
N ILE A 185 -14.56 17.39 -9.52
CA ILE A 185 -15.99 17.37 -9.87
C ILE A 185 -16.84 18.08 -8.80
N SER A 186 -16.55 17.85 -7.52
CA SER A 186 -17.26 18.52 -6.42
C SER A 186 -17.02 20.03 -6.41
N TYR A 187 -15.80 20.48 -6.73
CA TYR A 187 -15.48 21.89 -6.84
C TYR A 187 -16.24 22.57 -7.99
N ALA A 188 -16.26 21.95 -9.18
CA ALA A 188 -17.06 22.47 -10.31
C ALA A 188 -18.57 22.47 -10.00
N TYR A 189 -19.07 21.48 -9.27
CA TYR A 189 -20.44 21.47 -8.77
C TYR A 189 -20.70 22.64 -7.82
N VAL A 190 -19.76 22.97 -6.93
CA VAL A 190 -19.88 24.08 -5.98
C VAL A 190 -19.83 25.44 -6.69
N CYS A 191 -19.01 25.58 -7.74
CA CYS A 191 -18.88 26.82 -8.52
C CYS A 191 -20.00 27.06 -9.54
N SER A 192 -20.72 26.03 -9.97
CA SER A 192 -21.84 26.19 -10.90
C SER A 192 -23.10 26.75 -10.21
N ILE A 193 -23.87 27.51 -10.98
CA ILE A 193 -25.10 28.20 -10.54
C ILE A 193 -26.31 27.48 -11.15
N GLY A 194 -27.37 27.30 -10.36
CA GLY A 194 -28.63 26.69 -10.81
C GLY A 194 -29.19 25.69 -9.81
N THR A 195 -30.18 24.92 -10.27
CA THR A 195 -30.72 23.77 -9.52
C THR A 195 -29.65 22.69 -9.33
N PRO A 196 -29.74 21.81 -8.31
CA PRO A 196 -28.78 20.73 -8.08
C PRO A 196 -28.49 19.92 -9.35
N THR A 197 -29.53 19.57 -10.10
CA THR A 197 -29.39 18.84 -11.37
C THR A 197 -28.64 19.64 -12.43
N GLN A 198 -28.95 20.92 -12.61
CA GLN A 198 -28.26 21.78 -13.59
C GLN A 198 -26.78 21.97 -13.22
N ARG A 199 -26.47 22.12 -11.94
CA ARG A 199 -25.10 22.23 -11.42
C ARG A 199 -24.29 20.97 -11.69
N THR A 200 -24.90 19.81 -11.46
CA THR A 200 -24.28 18.51 -11.78
C THR A 200 -24.01 18.36 -13.27
N ILE A 201 -24.98 18.72 -14.12
CA ILE A 201 -24.80 18.67 -15.59
C ILE A 201 -23.67 19.59 -16.02
N ALA A 202 -23.66 20.85 -15.55
CA ALA A 202 -22.61 21.82 -15.88
C ALA A 202 -21.21 21.36 -15.41
N ALA A 203 -21.11 20.79 -14.21
CA ALA A 203 -19.85 20.25 -13.71
C ALA A 203 -19.34 19.08 -14.56
N LEU A 204 -20.24 18.19 -14.99
CA LEU A 204 -19.89 17.05 -15.82
C LEU A 204 -19.56 17.45 -17.26
N GLU A 205 -20.22 18.46 -17.81
CA GLU A 205 -19.92 18.99 -19.15
C GLU A 205 -18.50 19.60 -19.19
N GLN A 206 -18.09 20.31 -18.13
CA GLN A 206 -16.78 20.94 -18.06
C GLN A 206 -15.65 19.96 -17.76
N LEU A 207 -15.86 19.01 -16.84
CA LEU A 207 -14.79 18.14 -16.32
C LEU A 207 -14.88 16.68 -16.75
N GLY A 208 -16.04 16.21 -17.22
CA GLY A 208 -16.24 14.81 -17.58
C GLY A 208 -15.34 14.36 -18.73
N TRP A 209 -15.26 15.16 -19.80
CA TRP A 209 -14.44 14.82 -20.96
C TRP A 209 -12.92 14.81 -20.66
N PRO A 210 -12.35 15.86 -20.01
CA PRO A 210 -10.94 15.83 -19.58
C PRO A 210 -10.60 14.65 -18.66
N VAL A 211 -11.47 14.34 -17.69
CA VAL A 211 -11.27 13.22 -16.76
C VAL A 211 -11.28 11.89 -17.50
N PHE A 212 -12.23 11.68 -18.42
CA PHE A 212 -12.30 10.47 -19.22
C PHE A 212 -11.06 10.30 -20.09
N GLN A 213 -10.60 11.38 -20.74
CA GLN A 213 -9.39 11.34 -21.56
C GLN A 213 -8.14 11.03 -20.72
N GLY A 214 -8.00 11.63 -19.53
CA GLY A 214 -6.89 11.37 -18.61
C GLY A 214 -6.88 9.94 -18.07
N ALA A 215 -8.05 9.36 -17.80
CA ALA A 215 -8.14 7.97 -17.41
C ALA A 215 -7.81 7.01 -18.56
N LEU A 216 -8.28 7.30 -19.78
CA LEU A 216 -7.96 6.50 -20.97
C LEU A 216 -6.46 6.51 -21.28
N SER A 217 -5.79 7.66 -21.17
CA SER A 217 -4.34 7.75 -21.38
C SER A 217 -3.57 6.95 -20.33
N THR A 218 -4.02 6.94 -19.08
CA THR A 218 -3.42 6.14 -18.01
C THR A 218 -3.61 4.65 -18.25
N ILE A 219 -4.81 4.22 -18.69
CA ILE A 219 -5.05 2.82 -19.08
C ILE A 219 -4.10 2.44 -20.20
N LEU A 220 -4.01 3.23 -21.29
CA LEU A 220 -3.11 2.95 -22.40
C LEU A 220 -1.63 2.89 -21.98
N GLY A 221 -1.20 3.75 -21.05
CA GLY A 221 0.16 3.70 -20.50
C GLY A 221 0.44 2.42 -19.71
N VAL A 222 -0.53 1.99 -18.89
CA VAL A 222 -0.40 0.79 -18.06
C VAL A 222 -0.53 -0.49 -18.89
N MET A 223 -1.25 -0.47 -20.03
CA MET A 223 -1.36 -1.62 -20.95
C MET A 223 -0.01 -2.12 -21.47
N VAL A 224 1.02 -1.26 -21.56
CA VAL A 224 2.37 -1.69 -21.95
C VAL A 224 2.98 -2.65 -20.92
N LEU A 225 2.60 -2.54 -19.66
CA LEU A 225 3.06 -3.45 -18.59
C LEU A 225 2.40 -4.83 -18.67
N ALA A 226 1.30 -4.98 -19.41
CA ALA A 226 0.60 -6.26 -19.54
C ALA A 226 1.43 -7.30 -20.31
N THR A 227 2.39 -6.89 -21.14
CA THR A 227 3.24 -7.81 -21.92
C THR A 227 4.42 -8.37 -21.14
N VAL A 228 4.58 -8.00 -19.87
CA VAL A 228 5.72 -8.45 -19.06
C VAL A 228 5.32 -9.67 -18.21
N ASP A 229 6.03 -10.78 -18.41
CA ASP A 229 5.82 -12.05 -17.70
C ASP A 229 6.44 -12.05 -16.30
N SER A 230 5.97 -11.16 -15.44
CA SER A 230 6.35 -11.11 -14.02
C SER A 230 5.12 -10.93 -13.15
N TYR A 231 4.96 -11.79 -12.14
CA TYR A 231 3.84 -11.74 -11.19
C TYR A 231 3.67 -10.35 -10.56
N MET A 232 4.78 -9.71 -10.19
CA MET A 232 4.76 -8.38 -9.58
C MET A 232 4.18 -7.32 -10.52
N ILE A 233 4.59 -7.36 -11.80
CA ILE A 233 4.18 -6.38 -12.81
C ILE A 233 2.75 -6.64 -13.27
N GLN A 234 2.35 -7.90 -13.44
CA GLN A 234 0.97 -8.26 -13.76
C GLN A 234 0.01 -7.90 -12.62
N THR A 235 0.43 -8.08 -11.37
CA THR A 235 -0.35 -7.64 -10.20
C THR A 235 -0.56 -6.14 -10.22
N PHE A 236 0.51 -5.37 -10.45
CA PHE A 236 0.45 -3.91 -10.58
C PHE A 236 -0.48 -3.47 -11.71
N PHE A 237 -0.35 -4.08 -12.90
CA PHE A 237 -1.23 -3.81 -14.04
C PHE A 237 -2.70 -4.03 -13.68
N LYS A 238 -3.03 -5.19 -13.12
CA LYS A 238 -4.41 -5.55 -12.74
C LYS A 238 -4.98 -4.60 -11.69
N THR A 239 -4.21 -4.27 -10.65
CA THR A 239 -4.71 -3.39 -9.59
C THR A 239 -4.87 -1.95 -10.07
N VAL A 240 -3.91 -1.39 -10.82
CA VAL A 240 -4.03 -0.03 -11.37
C VAL A 240 -5.20 0.08 -12.36
N PHE A 241 -5.40 -0.93 -13.20
CA PHE A 241 -6.57 -0.97 -14.09
C PHE A 241 -7.90 -0.93 -13.31
N LEU A 242 -8.03 -1.71 -12.23
CA LEU A 242 -9.21 -1.68 -11.36
C LEU A 242 -9.40 -0.33 -10.68
N VAL A 243 -8.31 0.29 -10.22
CA VAL A 243 -8.34 1.60 -9.57
C VAL A 243 -8.89 2.66 -10.52
N ILE A 244 -8.40 2.70 -11.78
CA ILE A 244 -8.87 3.67 -12.76
C ILE A 244 -10.33 3.42 -13.11
N LEU A 245 -10.74 2.16 -13.30
CA LEU A 245 -12.11 1.80 -13.63
C LEU A 245 -13.09 2.18 -12.52
N PHE A 246 -12.81 1.81 -11.27
CA PHE A 246 -13.67 2.16 -10.14
C PHE A 246 -13.63 3.65 -9.81
N GLY A 247 -12.46 4.28 -9.94
CA GLY A 247 -12.31 5.72 -9.77
C GLY A 247 -13.17 6.50 -10.76
N LEU A 248 -13.09 6.17 -12.05
CA LEU A 248 -13.95 6.76 -13.07
C LEU A 248 -15.44 6.54 -12.79
N LEU A 249 -15.85 5.30 -12.50
CA LEU A 249 -17.26 4.97 -12.27
C LEU A 249 -17.80 5.77 -11.07
N HIS A 250 -17.06 5.83 -9.97
CA HIS A 250 -17.53 6.54 -8.78
C HIS A 250 -17.49 8.06 -8.96
N SER A 251 -16.46 8.60 -9.59
CA SER A 251 -16.33 10.05 -9.75
C SER A 251 -17.26 10.62 -10.82
N VAL A 252 -17.54 9.89 -11.91
CA VAL A 252 -18.41 10.36 -13.01
C VAL A 252 -19.88 9.97 -12.82
N VAL A 253 -20.18 8.85 -12.16
CA VAL A 253 -21.55 8.36 -12.00
C VAL A 253 -22.05 8.52 -10.57
N PHE A 254 -21.38 7.87 -9.61
CA PHE A 254 -21.88 7.80 -8.23
C PHE A 254 -21.91 9.17 -7.54
N LEU A 255 -20.84 9.95 -7.67
CA LEU A 255 -20.69 11.24 -7.01
C LEU A 255 -21.62 12.31 -7.60
N PRO A 256 -21.74 12.50 -8.93
CA PRO A 256 -22.68 13.44 -9.53
C PRO A 256 -24.14 13.14 -9.18
N VAL A 257 -24.52 11.86 -9.18
CA VAL A 257 -25.88 11.42 -8.83
C VAL A 257 -26.18 11.63 -7.34
N SER A 258 -25.25 11.28 -6.46
CA SER A 258 -25.43 11.50 -5.01
C SER A 258 -25.48 12.99 -4.67
N LEU A 259 -24.66 13.82 -5.31
CA LEU A 259 -24.74 15.28 -5.14
C LEU A 259 -26.05 15.86 -5.68
N ALA A 260 -26.54 15.41 -6.84
CA ALA A 260 -27.79 15.93 -7.42
C ALA A 260 -29.04 15.62 -6.57
N LEU A 261 -29.09 14.43 -5.95
CA LEU A 261 -30.26 13.97 -5.20
C LEU A 261 -30.25 14.41 -3.73
N LEU A 262 -29.07 14.45 -3.10
CA LEU A 262 -28.95 14.53 -1.64
C LEU A 262 -28.39 15.86 -1.13
N LEU A 263 -27.86 16.74 -2.01
CA LEU A 263 -27.56 18.11 -1.59
C LEU A 263 -28.80 19.00 -1.70
N PRO A 264 -29.23 19.64 -0.60
CA PRO A 264 -30.32 20.60 -0.63
C PRO A 264 -29.93 21.81 -1.50
N GLU A 265 -30.95 22.43 -2.12
CA GLU A 265 -30.77 23.65 -2.90
C GLU A 265 -30.12 24.73 -2.01
N ARG A 266 -28.89 25.14 -2.35
CA ARG A 266 -28.27 26.28 -1.69
C ARG A 266 -28.77 27.57 -2.32
N LYS A 267 -29.35 28.45 -1.49
CA LYS A 267 -29.48 29.87 -1.83
C LYS A 267 -28.09 30.43 -2.12
N ILE A 268 -27.99 31.14 -3.25
CA ILE A 268 -26.77 31.75 -3.77
C ILE A 268 -26.38 32.91 -2.85
N GLU A 269 -25.68 32.66 -1.75
CA GLU A 269 -25.10 33.74 -0.93
C GLU A 269 -23.58 33.88 -1.10
N TRP A 270 -22.88 32.83 -1.56
CA TRP A 270 -21.41 32.84 -1.56
C TRP A 270 -20.76 33.25 -2.90
N CYS A 271 -21.36 32.90 -4.05
CA CYS A 271 -20.76 33.22 -5.36
C CYS A 271 -20.82 34.71 -5.74
N CYS A 272 -21.72 35.50 -5.15
CA CYS A 272 -21.91 36.90 -5.55
C CYS A 272 -21.07 37.92 -4.76
N LYS A 273 -20.18 37.51 -3.86
CA LYS A 273 -19.50 38.49 -2.98
C LYS A 273 -18.25 39.13 -3.60
N ASN A 274 -17.57 38.51 -4.58
CA ASN A 274 -16.26 38.99 -5.04
C ASN A 274 -15.99 39.05 -6.56
N ASP A 275 -16.94 38.72 -7.44
CA ASP A 275 -16.76 38.95 -8.89
C ASP A 275 -18.11 39.17 -9.59
N THR A 276 -18.53 40.43 -9.64
CA THR A 276 -19.77 40.89 -10.27
C THR A 276 -19.78 40.71 -11.80
N THR A 277 -18.62 40.56 -12.43
CA THR A 277 -18.48 40.51 -13.90
C THR A 277 -18.73 39.12 -14.51
N LYS A 278 -18.37 38.02 -13.83
CA LYS A 278 -18.56 36.65 -14.38
C LYS A 278 -19.99 36.11 -14.25
N CYS A 279 -20.77 36.60 -13.28
CA CYS A 279 -22.17 36.15 -13.09
C CYS A 279 -23.15 36.74 -14.13
N GLN A 280 -22.85 37.92 -14.71
CA GLN A 280 -23.69 38.53 -15.75
C GLN A 280 -23.54 37.86 -17.12
N GLU A 281 -22.38 37.25 -17.39
CA GLU A 281 -22.12 36.56 -18.65
C GLU A 281 -22.79 35.17 -18.69
N GLN A 282 -22.87 34.46 -17.56
CA GLN A 282 -23.58 33.18 -17.48
C GLN A 282 -25.11 33.32 -17.46
N SER A 283 -25.66 34.38 -16.86
CA SER A 283 -27.12 34.64 -16.87
C SER A 283 -27.64 35.15 -18.23
N SER A 284 -26.81 35.77 -19.06
CA SER A 284 -27.17 36.19 -20.42
C SER A 284 -27.13 35.02 -21.44
N ILE A 285 -26.30 33.99 -21.20
CA ILE A 285 -26.25 32.78 -22.05
C ILE A 285 -27.43 31.82 -21.77
N GLN A 286 -27.89 31.74 -20.51
CA GLN A 286 -29.05 30.92 -20.13
C GLN A 286 -30.40 31.54 -20.56
N SER A 287 -30.49 32.85 -20.71
CA SER A 287 -31.70 33.53 -21.22
C SER A 287 -31.83 33.51 -22.74
N THR A 288 -30.73 33.31 -23.47
CA THR A 288 -30.75 33.19 -24.95
C THR A 288 -31.02 31.76 -25.44
N THR A 289 -30.73 30.74 -24.64
CA THR A 289 -30.98 29.32 -24.98
C THR A 289 -32.38 28.83 -24.59
N GLY A 290 -33.07 29.51 -23.66
CA GLY A 290 -34.47 29.20 -23.33
C GLY A 290 -35.52 29.81 -24.27
N ASN A 291 -35.11 30.58 -25.28
CA ASN A 291 -35.99 31.34 -26.18
C ASN A 291 -35.84 30.95 -27.68
N ARG A 292 -35.16 29.85 -28.00
CA ARG A 292 -35.19 29.26 -29.35
C ARG A 292 -35.63 27.81 -29.23
N GLU A 293 -36.92 27.62 -29.51
CA GLU A 293 -37.62 26.45 -30.08
C GLU A 293 -37.17 25.04 -29.67
#